data_AF-A0A518JLM9-F1
#
_entry.id   AF-A0A518JLM9-F1
#
_cell.length_a   1.000
_cell.length_b   1.000
_cell.length_c   1.000
_cell.angle_alpha   90.00
_cell.angle_beta   90.00
_cell.angle_gamma   90.00
#
_symmetry.space_group_name_H-M   'P 1'
#
loop_
_entity.id
_entity.type
_entity.pdbx_description
1 polymer ?
#
loop_
_entity_poly.entity_id
_entity_poly.type
_entity_poly.pdbx_seq_one_letter_code
_entity_poly.pdbx_strand_id
1 'polypeptide(L)'
;MLTHVKKLALAALAIGMVSQFAISEAEAGYGGRQYYSSWSYQPTRSYHYTRYYYKPVVSAPTYSYHYCISYPSQPRYVYYYNPRSQQYWGRYDLEGTEGAQYSLLAEKDRKKNLEDIPESAFPAPAAMPAIPDSKDGIAIEPIKDKPGDEPKDLPYTK
;
A
#
# COMPACT_ATOMS: atom_id res chain seq x y z
N MET A 1 -39.40 -43.84 53.82
CA MET A 1 -40.42 -43.68 52.75
C MET A 1 -39.70 -43.20 51.50
N LEU A 2 -39.63 -44.07 50.48
CA LEU A 2 -39.02 -43.81 49.18
C LEU A 2 -40.11 -43.31 48.24
N THR A 3 -39.93 -42.14 47.61
CA THR A 3 -40.80 -41.67 46.52
C THR A 3 -39.96 -41.32 45.31
N HIS A 4 -40.14 -42.11 44.25
CA HIS A 4 -39.75 -41.78 42.87
C HIS A 4 -40.83 -40.89 42.25
N VAL A 5 -40.46 -39.86 41.47
CA VAL A 5 -41.12 -39.53 40.18
C VAL A 5 -40.13 -38.78 39.28
N LYS A 6 -39.96 -39.29 38.05
CA LYS A 6 -39.21 -38.71 36.91
C LYS A 6 -39.92 -37.46 36.36
N LYS A 7 -39.16 -36.45 35.91
CA LYS A 7 -39.62 -35.53 34.84
C LYS A 7 -38.51 -35.31 33.80
N LEU A 8 -38.88 -35.61 32.56
CA LEU A 8 -38.13 -35.41 31.33
C LEU A 8 -38.24 -33.93 30.87
N ALA A 9 -37.13 -33.47 30.28
CA ALA A 9 -36.99 -32.56 29.13
C ALA A 9 -37.62 -31.15 29.17
N LEU A 10 -36.76 -30.13 29.00
CA LEU A 10 -36.89 -29.20 27.86
C LEU A 10 -35.58 -28.46 27.58
N ALA A 11 -35.29 -28.29 26.29
CA ALA A 11 -34.10 -27.70 25.71
C ALA A 11 -34.08 -26.16 25.81
N ALA A 12 -32.88 -25.57 25.79
CA ALA A 12 -32.67 -24.23 25.24
C ALA A 12 -31.28 -24.11 24.61
N LEU A 13 -31.32 -23.89 23.31
CA LEU A 13 -30.26 -23.55 22.37
C LEU A 13 -29.60 -22.21 22.79
N ALA A 14 -28.27 -22.13 22.81
CA ALA A 14 -27.57 -20.84 22.77
C ALA A 14 -26.37 -20.93 21.82
N ILE A 15 -26.70 -20.90 20.54
CA ILE A 15 -25.77 -20.55 19.45
C ILE A 15 -25.50 -19.06 19.59
N GLY A 16 -24.23 -18.65 19.66
CA GLY A 16 -23.91 -17.23 19.71
C GLY A 16 -22.44 -16.89 19.94
N MET A 17 -21.49 -17.58 19.30
CA MET A 17 -20.19 -16.95 19.02
C MET A 17 -20.24 -16.42 17.60
N VAL A 18 -20.50 -15.13 17.49
CA VAL A 18 -20.31 -14.33 16.29
C VAL A 18 -18.81 -14.33 16.01
N SER A 19 -18.35 -15.29 15.21
CA SER A 19 -17.05 -15.19 14.57
C SER A 19 -17.10 -14.00 13.64
N GLN A 20 -16.45 -12.91 14.05
CA GLN A 20 -16.16 -11.77 13.20
C GLN A 20 -15.29 -12.27 12.05
N PHE A 21 -15.92 -12.65 10.94
CA PHE A 21 -15.25 -12.64 9.66
C PHE A 21 -14.94 -11.16 9.37
N ALA A 22 -13.70 -10.75 9.64
CA ALA A 22 -13.15 -9.57 9.01
C ALA A 22 -13.17 -9.88 7.51
N ILE A 23 -14.19 -9.35 6.83
CA ILE A 23 -14.27 -9.34 5.38
C ILE A 23 -13.17 -8.38 4.94
N SER A 24 -11.97 -8.90 4.70
CA SER A 24 -11.00 -8.21 3.85
C SER A 24 -11.51 -8.35 2.41
N GLU A 25 -12.45 -7.50 2.03
CA GLU A 25 -12.69 -7.19 0.63
C GLU A 25 -11.48 -6.39 0.14
N ALA A 26 -10.42 -7.13 -0.21
CA ALA A 26 -9.35 -6.61 -1.06
C ALA A 26 -9.92 -6.45 -2.47
N GLU A 27 -10.75 -5.45 -2.66
CA GLU A 27 -11.30 -5.10 -3.95
C GLU A 27 -10.25 -4.27 -4.69
N ALA A 28 -9.41 -4.94 -5.48
CA ALA A 28 -8.58 -4.31 -6.51
C ALA A 28 -9.44 -3.81 -7.68
N GLY A 29 -10.52 -3.08 -7.36
CA GLY A 29 -11.55 -2.61 -8.26
C GLY A 29 -11.64 -1.08 -8.22
N TYR A 30 -11.81 -0.49 -9.39
CA TYR A 30 -12.17 0.92 -9.54
C TYR A 30 -13.38 1.24 -8.64
N GLY A 31 -13.19 1.99 -7.55
CA GLY A 31 -14.26 2.29 -6.59
C GLY A 31 -13.85 2.29 -5.11
N GLY A 32 -12.76 1.60 -4.75
CA GLY A 32 -12.24 1.54 -3.39
C GLY A 32 -11.60 2.85 -2.88
N ARG A 33 -11.30 2.96 -1.59
CA ARG A 33 -10.70 4.18 -1.04
C ARG A 33 -9.29 4.47 -1.57
N GLN A 34 -8.58 3.40 -1.92
CA GLN A 34 -7.22 3.43 -2.44
C GLN A 34 -6.98 2.23 -3.34
N TYR A 35 -6.10 2.36 -4.34
CA TYR A 35 -5.69 1.25 -5.20
C TYR A 35 -4.41 1.61 -5.98
N TYR A 36 -3.71 0.59 -6.49
CA TYR A 36 -2.60 0.75 -7.43
C TYR A 36 -3.08 0.48 -8.86
N SER A 37 -2.55 1.22 -9.84
CA SER A 37 -2.70 0.86 -11.24
C SER A 37 -1.79 -0.31 -11.61
N SER A 38 -1.97 -0.86 -12.81
CA SER A 38 -0.96 -1.73 -13.41
C SER A 38 0.38 -0.99 -13.56
N TRP A 39 1.47 -1.76 -13.51
CA TRP A 39 2.81 -1.26 -13.82
C TRP A 39 2.92 -0.86 -15.29
N SER A 40 3.69 0.18 -15.54
CA SER A 40 4.04 0.68 -16.88
C SER A 40 5.52 0.98 -16.92
N TYR A 41 6.16 0.84 -18.07
CA TYR A 41 7.57 1.17 -18.26
C TYR A 41 7.72 2.49 -19.00
N GLN A 42 8.64 3.34 -18.56
CA GLN A 42 8.99 4.62 -19.19
C GLN A 42 10.36 4.50 -19.88
N PRO A 43 10.41 4.27 -21.20
CA PRO A 43 11.66 4.00 -21.90
C PRO A 43 12.67 5.15 -21.88
N THR A 44 12.23 6.40 -22.03
CA THR A 44 13.14 7.55 -22.10
C THR A 44 13.93 7.78 -20.82
N ARG A 45 13.44 7.27 -19.69
CA ARG A 45 14.07 7.46 -18.36
C ARG A 45 14.38 6.14 -17.67
N SER A 46 14.20 5.02 -18.37
CA SER A 46 14.51 3.65 -17.93
C SER A 46 14.00 3.32 -16.52
N TYR A 47 12.69 3.46 -16.29
CA TYR A 47 12.07 3.06 -15.02
C TYR A 47 10.68 2.46 -15.22
N HIS A 48 10.26 1.61 -14.29
CA HIS A 48 8.87 1.19 -14.15
C HIS A 48 8.15 2.11 -13.18
N TYR A 49 6.86 2.34 -13.43
CA TYR A 49 6.02 3.08 -12.51
C TYR A 49 4.62 2.47 -12.41
N THR A 50 4.03 2.59 -11.23
CA THR A 50 2.60 2.46 -11.00
C THR A 50 2.08 3.73 -10.34
N ARG A 51 0.79 4.02 -10.49
CA ARG A 51 0.14 5.11 -9.79
C ARG A 51 -0.63 4.54 -8.61
N TYR A 52 -0.34 5.05 -7.43
CA TYR A 52 -1.14 4.81 -6.24
C TYR A 52 -2.21 5.90 -6.15
N TYR A 53 -3.47 5.51 -6.35
CA TYR A 53 -4.64 6.37 -6.24
C TYR A 53 -5.24 6.27 -4.85
N TYR A 54 -5.68 7.40 -4.30
CA TYR A 54 -6.35 7.43 -2.99
C TYR A 54 -7.34 8.59 -2.87
N LYS A 55 -8.31 8.39 -1.99
CA LYS A 55 -9.20 9.43 -1.48
C LYS A 55 -8.80 9.75 -0.03
N PRO A 56 -8.43 11.02 0.29
CA PRO A 56 -8.09 11.41 1.66
C PRO A 56 -9.19 11.06 2.66
N VAL A 57 -10.45 11.26 2.26
CA VAL A 57 -11.65 10.90 3.03
C VAL A 57 -12.62 10.12 2.15
N VAL A 58 -13.47 9.28 2.76
CA VAL A 58 -14.41 8.39 2.05
C VAL A 58 -15.34 9.17 1.11
N SER A 59 -15.76 10.36 1.50
CA SER A 59 -16.66 11.23 0.73
C SER A 59 -15.98 12.04 -0.37
N ALA A 60 -14.66 11.94 -0.55
CA ALA A 60 -13.96 12.72 -1.57
C ALA A 60 -14.43 12.32 -2.99
N PRO A 61 -14.82 13.29 -3.84
CA PRO A 61 -15.37 12.99 -5.16
C PRO A 61 -14.31 12.52 -6.17
N THR A 62 -13.04 12.85 -5.92
CA THR A 62 -11.92 12.60 -6.84
C THR A 62 -10.75 11.97 -6.12
N TYR A 63 -10.00 11.13 -6.84
CA TYR A 63 -8.74 10.58 -6.34
C TYR A 63 -7.61 11.59 -6.48
N SER A 64 -6.75 11.63 -5.48
CA SER A 64 -5.36 12.09 -5.63
C SER A 64 -4.48 10.88 -5.96
N TYR A 65 -3.25 11.12 -6.40
CA TYR A 65 -2.32 10.03 -6.66
C TYR A 65 -0.85 10.40 -6.41
N HIS A 66 -0.05 9.38 -6.15
CA HIS A 66 1.41 9.43 -6.17
C HIS A 66 1.94 8.45 -7.22
N TYR A 67 3.14 8.72 -7.72
CA TYR A 67 3.88 7.75 -8.49
C TYR A 67 4.68 6.85 -7.54
N CYS A 68 4.64 5.55 -7.80
CA CYS A 68 5.55 4.58 -7.21
C CYS A 68 6.48 4.12 -8.33
N ILE A 69 7.77 4.38 -8.19
CA ILE A 69 8.76 4.28 -9.26
C ILE A 69 9.80 3.24 -8.87
N SER A 70 10.05 2.27 -9.73
CA SER A 70 11.14 1.31 -9.58
C SER A 70 12.17 1.50 -10.68
N TYR A 71 13.43 1.54 -10.28
CA TYR A 71 14.56 1.66 -11.20
C TYR A 71 15.23 0.29 -11.34
N PRO A 72 15.48 -0.21 -12.57
CA PRO A 72 16.21 -1.46 -12.78
C PRO A 72 17.61 -1.47 -12.14
N SER A 73 18.25 -0.31 -12.00
CA SER A 73 19.54 -0.16 -11.31
C SER A 73 19.46 -0.34 -9.79
N GLN A 74 18.27 -0.27 -9.20
CA GLN A 74 18.01 -0.42 -7.76
C GLN A 74 16.72 -1.25 -7.53
N PRO A 75 16.70 -2.52 -7.95
CA PRO A 75 15.47 -3.30 -8.08
C PRO A 75 14.81 -3.66 -6.74
N ARG A 76 15.53 -3.48 -5.63
CA ARG A 76 15.04 -3.72 -4.27
C ARG A 76 14.01 -2.68 -3.81
N TYR A 77 14.09 -1.45 -4.32
CA TYR A 77 13.32 -0.33 -3.79
C TYR A 77 12.29 0.20 -4.77
N VAL A 78 11.11 0.57 -4.23
CA VAL A 78 10.12 1.38 -4.94
C VAL A 78 10.02 2.75 -4.29
N TYR A 79 10.27 3.79 -5.06
CA TYR A 79 10.31 5.17 -4.61
C TYR A 79 8.96 5.86 -4.78
N TYR A 80 8.49 6.54 -3.74
CA TYR A 80 7.22 7.25 -3.74
C TYR A 80 7.47 8.72 -4.08
N TYR A 81 6.83 9.20 -5.15
CA TYR A 81 6.96 10.56 -5.66
C TYR A 81 5.59 11.25 -5.71
N ASN A 82 5.52 12.45 -5.13
CA ASN A 82 4.32 13.28 -5.15
C ASN A 82 4.37 14.25 -6.34
N PRO A 83 3.45 14.12 -7.32
CA PRO A 83 3.45 14.99 -8.50
C PRO A 83 3.03 16.43 -8.19
N ARG A 84 2.29 16.67 -7.10
CA ARG A 84 1.85 18.01 -6.69
C ARG A 84 3.00 18.82 -6.11
N SER A 85 3.74 18.26 -5.16
CA SER A 85 4.92 18.91 -4.57
C SER A 85 6.20 18.70 -5.38
N GLN A 86 6.15 17.85 -6.40
CA GLN A 86 7.28 17.45 -7.23
C GLN A 86 8.47 16.92 -6.43
N GLN A 87 8.20 16.04 -5.46
CA GLN A 87 9.22 15.52 -4.55
C GLN A 87 9.04 14.04 -4.27
N TYR A 88 10.17 13.33 -4.14
CA TYR A 88 10.21 12.03 -3.48
C TYR A 88 9.99 12.22 -1.98
N TRP A 89 9.23 11.30 -1.38
CA TRP A 89 8.85 11.42 0.02
C TRP A 89 9.04 10.12 0.82
N GLY A 90 9.44 9.04 0.16
CA GLY A 90 9.85 7.80 0.83
C GLY A 90 10.18 6.70 -0.16
N ARG A 91 10.51 5.55 0.38
CA ARG A 91 10.73 4.32 -0.39
C ARG A 91 10.16 3.11 0.32
N TYR A 92 9.86 2.09 -0.45
CA TYR A 92 9.41 0.78 0.01
C TYR A 92 10.45 -0.28 -0.36
N ASP A 93 10.82 -1.11 0.62
CA ASP A 93 11.75 -2.22 0.47
C ASP A 93 11.00 -3.51 0.13
N LEU A 94 11.16 -3.97 -1.11
CA LEU A 94 10.52 -5.20 -1.61
C LEU A 94 11.08 -6.47 -0.95
N GLU A 95 12.23 -6.38 -0.28
CA GLU A 95 12.91 -7.48 0.41
C GLU A 95 12.96 -7.25 1.94
N GLY A 96 12.32 -6.19 2.43
CA GLY A 96 12.27 -5.86 3.85
C GLY A 96 11.35 -6.80 4.65
N THR A 97 11.39 -6.67 5.97
CA THR A 97 10.53 -7.42 6.89
C THR A 97 9.07 -7.00 6.71
N GLU A 98 8.17 -7.96 6.50
CA GLU A 98 6.74 -7.69 6.33
C GLU A 98 6.18 -6.80 7.45
N GLY A 99 5.45 -5.75 7.06
CA GLY A 99 4.92 -4.74 7.97
C GLY A 99 5.94 -3.67 8.42
N ALA A 100 7.21 -3.78 8.01
CA ALA A 100 8.28 -2.83 8.27
C ALA A 100 9.13 -2.61 7.01
N GLN A 101 8.51 -2.16 5.93
CA GLN A 101 9.14 -2.03 4.60
C GLN A 101 9.26 -0.58 4.13
N TYR A 102 8.66 0.38 4.83
CA TYR A 102 8.59 1.76 4.34
C TYR A 102 9.52 2.70 5.09
N SER A 103 10.38 3.40 4.37
CA SER A 103 11.23 4.48 4.91
C SER A 103 10.66 5.83 4.47
N LEU A 104 10.02 6.54 5.39
CA LEU A 104 9.47 7.88 5.15
C LEU A 104 10.57 8.94 5.27
N LEU A 105 10.78 9.74 4.22
CA LEU A 105 11.74 10.84 4.27
C LEU A 105 11.25 11.97 5.17
N ALA A 106 12.18 12.51 5.97
CA ALA A 106 11.98 13.79 6.65
C ALA A 106 11.78 14.90 5.62
N GLU A 107 10.95 15.89 5.94
CA GLU A 107 10.52 16.92 4.97
C GLU A 107 11.70 17.68 4.33
N LYS A 108 12.73 18.00 5.12
CA LYS A 108 13.94 18.69 4.66
C LYS A 108 14.74 17.93 3.59
N ASP A 109 14.61 16.59 3.59
CA ASP A 109 15.36 15.69 2.73
C ASP A 109 14.54 15.27 1.49
N ARG A 110 13.29 15.71 1.39
CA ARG A 110 12.45 15.50 0.21
C ARG A 110 12.93 16.39 -0.94
N LYS A 111 13.36 15.77 -2.04
CA LYS A 111 13.87 16.47 -3.23
C LYS A 111 13.14 16.04 -4.49
N LYS A 112 13.27 16.85 -5.53
CA LYS A 112 12.68 16.60 -6.85
C LYS A 112 13.33 15.44 -7.56
N ASN A 113 14.66 15.36 -7.52
CA ASN A 113 15.41 14.28 -8.14
C ASN A 113 15.87 13.31 -7.07
N LEU A 114 15.88 12.02 -7.40
CA LEU A 114 16.26 10.97 -6.47
C LEU A 114 17.77 11.00 -6.18
N GLU A 115 18.60 11.36 -7.16
CA GLU A 115 20.05 11.49 -7.00
C GLU A 115 20.45 12.58 -5.99
N ASP A 116 19.57 13.54 -5.71
CA ASP A 116 19.79 14.60 -4.73
C ASP A 116 19.50 14.14 -3.28
N ILE A 117 19.00 12.91 -3.09
CA ILE A 117 18.63 12.35 -1.79
C ILE A 117 19.70 11.33 -1.38
N PRO A 118 20.54 11.64 -0.38
CA PRO A 118 21.58 10.70 0.04
C PRO A 118 20.96 9.46 0.68
N GLU A 119 21.61 8.30 0.53
CA GLU A 119 21.13 7.03 1.11
C GLU A 119 20.88 7.14 2.63
N SER A 120 21.70 7.91 3.33
CA SER A 120 21.57 8.16 4.77
C SER A 120 20.33 8.98 5.18
N ALA A 121 19.65 9.62 4.23
CA ALA A 121 18.40 10.33 4.49
C ALA A 121 17.20 9.38 4.63
N PHE A 122 17.30 8.15 4.11
CA PHE A 122 16.27 7.14 4.28
C PHE A 122 16.40 6.52 5.68
N PRO A 123 15.41 6.72 6.58
CA PRO A 123 15.46 6.12 7.90
C PRO A 123 15.25 4.60 7.83
N ALA A 124 15.42 3.93 8.96
CA ALA A 124 15.08 2.54 9.11
C ALA A 124 13.62 2.28 8.64
N PRO A 125 13.37 1.23 7.85
CA PRO A 125 12.04 0.85 7.43
C PRO A 125 11.07 0.65 8.60
N ALA A 126 9.83 1.06 8.40
CA ALA A 126 8.73 1.00 9.35
C ALA A 126 7.42 0.63 8.62
N ALA A 127 6.30 0.65 9.34
CA ALA A 127 4.99 0.43 8.76
C ALA A 127 4.64 1.51 7.72
N MET A 128 3.75 1.17 6.79
CA MET A 128 3.23 2.11 5.81
C MET A 128 2.55 3.29 6.53
N PRO A 129 2.79 4.54 6.07
CA PRO A 129 2.17 5.72 6.67
C PRO A 129 0.68 5.75 6.35
N ALA A 130 -0.06 6.60 7.07
CA ALA A 130 -1.44 6.91 6.73
C ALA A 130 -1.58 7.49 5.31
N ILE A 131 -2.75 7.30 4.71
CA ILE A 131 -3.14 8.00 3.49
C ILE A 131 -2.93 9.51 3.69
N PRO A 132 -2.25 10.20 2.75
CA PRO A 132 -2.02 11.64 2.89
C PRO A 132 -3.33 12.40 3.04
N ASP A 133 -3.33 13.38 3.94
CA ASP A 133 -4.49 14.21 4.31
C ASP A 133 -5.68 13.44 4.92
N SER A 134 -5.52 12.15 5.24
CA SER A 134 -6.55 11.37 5.94
C SER A 134 -6.61 11.70 7.44
N LYS A 135 -7.80 11.61 8.03
CA LYS A 135 -8.05 11.82 9.47
C LYS A 135 -8.38 10.55 10.25
N ASP A 136 -8.62 9.43 9.57
CA ASP A 136 -8.99 8.16 10.21
C ASP A 136 -7.84 7.17 10.34
N GLY A 137 -6.62 7.59 9.97
CA GLY A 137 -5.41 6.81 10.19
C GLY A 137 -5.28 5.56 9.31
N ILE A 138 -6.16 5.37 8.31
CA ILE A 138 -6.01 4.25 7.38
C ILE A 138 -4.68 4.35 6.65
N ALA A 139 -3.88 3.29 6.76
CA ALA A 139 -2.58 3.17 6.13
C ALA A 139 -2.70 3.05 4.61
N ILE A 140 -1.68 3.53 3.91
CA ILE A 140 -1.48 3.22 2.50
C ILE A 140 -1.24 1.72 2.38
N GLU A 141 -1.92 1.07 1.44
CA GLU A 141 -1.72 -0.33 1.14
C GLU A 141 -0.28 -0.58 0.65
N PRO A 142 0.40 -1.63 1.12
CA PRO A 142 1.71 -1.99 0.61
C PRO A 142 1.64 -2.35 -0.88
N ILE A 143 2.77 -2.24 -1.58
CA ILE A 143 2.88 -2.71 -2.95
C ILE A 143 2.75 -4.24 -2.95
N LYS A 144 1.75 -4.74 -3.66
CA LYS A 144 1.45 -6.18 -3.77
C LYS A 144 2.22 -6.85 -4.90
N ASP A 145 2.31 -6.16 -6.03
CA ASP A 145 2.92 -6.69 -7.24
C ASP A 145 4.29 -6.07 -7.49
N LYS A 146 5.28 -6.91 -7.78
CA LYS A 146 6.60 -6.44 -8.20
C LYS A 146 6.52 -5.76 -9.58
N PRO A 147 7.38 -4.77 -9.86
CA PRO A 147 7.55 -4.24 -11.21
C PRO A 147 7.88 -5.39 -12.18
N GLY A 148 7.36 -5.32 -13.40
CA GLY A 148 7.74 -6.26 -14.46
C GLY A 148 9.21 -6.10 -14.86
N ASP A 149 9.70 -7.02 -15.68
CA ASP A 149 11.05 -6.92 -16.25
C ASP A 149 11.17 -5.71 -17.18
N GLU A 150 12.41 -5.24 -17.40
CA GLU A 150 12.70 -4.28 -18.46
C GLU A 150 12.37 -4.91 -19.83
N PRO A 151 11.57 -4.23 -20.68
CA PRO A 151 11.29 -4.75 -22.02
C PRO A 151 12.59 -4.86 -22.84
N LYS A 152 12.84 -6.02 -23.43
CA LYS A 152 14.06 -6.28 -24.23
C LYS A 152 14.03 -5.64 -25.62
N ASP A 153 12.83 -5.33 -26.13
CA ASP A 153 12.59 -4.83 -27.48
C ASP A 153 12.04 -3.40 -27.46
N LEU A 154 12.72 -2.47 -26.78
CA LEU A 154 12.33 -1.07 -26.82
C LEU A 154 12.59 -0.48 -28.20
N PRO A 155 11.64 0.28 -28.79
CA PRO A 155 11.92 1.01 -30.01
C PRO A 155 13.09 1.97 -29.73
N TYR A 156 14.16 1.84 -30.51
CA TYR A 156 15.32 2.72 -30.44
C TYR A 156 14.85 4.16 -30.63
N THR A 157 14.89 4.93 -29.55
CA THR A 157 14.56 6.35 -29.58
C THR A 157 15.83 7.10 -29.96
N LYS A 158 15.88 7.57 -31.22
CA LYS A 158 16.93 8.46 -31.72
C LYS A 158 16.88 9.83 -31.05
#